data_AF-A0AAN4JEH8-F1
#
_entry.id   AF-A0AAN4JEH8-F1
#
_cell.length_a   1.000
_cell.length_b   1.000
_cell.length_c   1.000
_cell.angle_alpha   90.00
_cell.angle_beta   90.00
_cell.angle_gamma   90.00
#
_symmetry.space_group_name_H-M   'P 1'
#
loop_
_entity.id
_entity.type
_entity.pdbx_description
1 polymer ?
#
loop_
_entity_poly.entity_id
_entity_poly.type
_entity_poly.pdbx_seq_one_letter_code
_entity_poly.pdbx_strand_id
1 'polypeptide(L)'
;YLDVGISIAILGRGYINVPFSNQPNNPDGKNTCTNNKKIANFDSGSDAIVYFYVKEPFIGKMIIPTMLMASLYGKTNATGADSPTPLADVYIQGDITAPQECEVNGGQVIEVNFEKIPASEFSSTPGAAITSRKIPIKASVKCTGMAAGQDVEVSLHATQTATSPTMLQTSNDDVGIKIYDEYDKEVDVNGGRMETDMGKRSRLGEEDGEFNFSAAPGSATGARPKPGTFSANATIIMEIKN
;
A
#
# COMPACT_ATOMS: atom_id res chain seq x y z
N TYR A 1 -11.22 -7.73 -17.25
CA TYR A 1 -10.69 -7.25 -15.96
C TYR A 1 -11.03 -8.14 -14.77
N LEU A 2 -12.29 -8.55 -14.56
CA LEU A 2 -12.70 -9.31 -13.38
C LEU A 2 -13.61 -10.48 -13.77
N ASP A 3 -13.35 -11.66 -13.21
CA ASP A 3 -14.29 -12.78 -13.19
C ASP A 3 -14.90 -12.90 -11.79
N VAL A 4 -16.13 -13.38 -11.73
CA VAL A 4 -16.86 -13.59 -10.47
C VAL A 4 -17.32 -15.04 -10.37
N GLY A 5 -17.01 -15.69 -9.26
CA GLY A 5 -17.56 -16.98 -8.87
C GLY A 5 -18.50 -16.82 -7.69
N ILE A 6 -19.43 -17.75 -7.50
CA ILE A 6 -20.33 -17.75 -6.36
C ILE A 6 -20.56 -19.17 -5.83
N SER A 7 -20.57 -19.31 -4.52
CA SER A 7 -21.11 -20.48 -3.83
C SER A 7 -22.38 -20.08 -3.08
N ILE A 8 -23.43 -20.88 -3.16
CA ILE A 8 -24.70 -20.62 -2.46
C ILE A 8 -24.85 -21.61 -1.32
N ALA A 9 -25.28 -21.13 -0.15
CA ALA A 9 -25.60 -21.99 0.99
C ALA A 9 -26.87 -22.80 0.72
N ILE A 10 -26.76 -24.12 0.91
CA ILE A 10 -27.87 -25.06 0.89
C ILE A 10 -28.12 -25.56 2.31
N LEU A 11 -29.37 -25.47 2.75
CA LEU A 11 -29.80 -25.86 4.09
C LEU A 11 -29.31 -27.27 4.45
N GLY A 12 -28.56 -27.38 5.55
CA GLY A 12 -28.01 -28.64 6.04
C GLY A 12 -26.82 -29.21 5.25
N ARG A 13 -26.29 -28.46 4.27
CA ARG A 13 -25.12 -28.85 3.47
C ARG A 13 -23.98 -27.84 3.48
N GLY A 14 -24.29 -26.56 3.70
CA GLY A 14 -23.31 -25.48 3.57
C GLY A 14 -23.19 -24.99 2.12
N TYR A 15 -22.04 -24.41 1.76
CA TYR A 15 -21.85 -23.72 0.49
C TYR A 15 -21.52 -24.67 -0.66
N ILE A 16 -22.21 -24.50 -1.79
CA ILE A 16 -21.96 -25.25 -3.03
C ILE A 16 -21.64 -24.29 -4.17
N ASN A 17 -20.56 -24.55 -4.90
CA ASN A 17 -20.14 -23.77 -6.06
C ASN A 17 -21.18 -23.82 -7.18
N VAL A 18 -21.55 -22.66 -7.70
CA VAL A 18 -22.41 -22.51 -8.88
C VAL A 18 -21.57 -22.67 -10.16
N PRO A 19 -22.11 -23.33 -11.21
CA PRO A 19 -23.42 -23.97 -11.29
C PRO A 19 -23.44 -25.37 -10.64
N PHE A 20 -24.57 -25.72 -10.05
CA PHE A 20 -24.85 -27.08 -9.58
C PHE A 20 -26.27 -27.50 -9.95
N SER A 21 -26.53 -28.80 -9.95
CA SER A 21 -27.87 -29.37 -10.11
C SER A 21 -28.09 -30.51 -9.12
N ASN A 22 -29.36 -30.76 -8.80
CA ASN A 22 -29.81 -31.90 -8.00
C ASN A 22 -29.08 -32.07 -6.65
N GLN A 23 -28.76 -30.95 -5.98
CA GLN A 23 -28.16 -30.97 -4.65
C GLN A 23 -29.27 -31.01 -3.60
N PRO A 24 -29.47 -32.15 -2.90
CA PRO A 24 -30.51 -32.24 -1.89
C PRO A 24 -30.13 -31.39 -0.68
N ASN A 25 -31.10 -30.73 -0.06
CA ASN A 25 -30.91 -30.21 1.29
C ASN A 25 -30.81 -31.38 2.30
N ASN A 26 -30.26 -31.11 3.48
CA ASN A 26 -30.16 -32.10 4.55
C ASN A 26 -30.51 -31.49 5.92
N PRO A 27 -31.72 -30.93 6.09
CA PRO A 27 -32.14 -30.38 7.37
C PRO A 27 -32.30 -31.50 8.41
N ASP A 28 -32.15 -31.16 9.69
CA ASP A 28 -32.54 -32.04 10.79
C ASP A 28 -34.07 -32.24 10.77
N GLY A 29 -34.52 -33.44 10.40
CA GLY A 29 -35.94 -33.82 10.33
C GLY A 29 -36.49 -34.01 8.91
N LYS A 30 -37.62 -34.71 8.79
CA LYS A 30 -38.32 -34.91 7.51
C LYS A 30 -39.40 -33.85 7.35
N ASN A 31 -39.20 -32.91 6.42
CA ASN A 31 -40.25 -31.98 6.01
C ASN A 31 -41.18 -32.68 5.02
N THR A 32 -42.35 -33.13 5.49
CA THR A 32 -43.41 -33.62 4.62
C THR A 32 -44.39 -32.50 4.29
N CYS A 33 -44.80 -32.38 3.03
CA CYS A 33 -45.90 -31.50 2.65
C CYS A 33 -47.21 -32.07 3.23
N THR A 34 -47.63 -31.61 4.40
CA THR A 34 -48.92 -32.00 4.99
C THR A 34 -49.93 -30.85 4.79
N ASN A 35 -51.05 -31.14 4.13
CA ASN A 35 -52.21 -30.25 3.98
C ASN A 35 -51.97 -28.88 3.30
N ASN A 36 -51.06 -28.79 2.30
CA ASN A 36 -50.77 -27.53 1.58
C ASN A 36 -50.39 -26.33 2.49
N LYS A 37 -50.08 -26.57 3.78
CA LYS A 37 -49.58 -25.53 4.68
C LYS A 37 -48.06 -25.50 4.57
N LYS A 38 -47.54 -24.34 4.14
CA LYS A 38 -46.11 -24.01 4.15
C LYS A 38 -45.59 -24.14 5.58
N ILE A 39 -44.81 -25.19 5.85
CA ILE A 39 -44.04 -25.31 7.09
C ILE A 39 -42.61 -25.66 6.72
N ALA A 40 -41.89 -24.69 6.17
CA ALA A 40 -40.43 -24.65 6.21
C ALA A 40 -40.03 -23.20 5.97
N ASN A 41 -39.20 -22.64 6.86
CA ASN A 41 -38.39 -21.49 6.52
C ASN A 41 -37.38 -21.99 5.47
N PHE A 42 -37.36 -21.34 4.32
CA PHE A 42 -36.43 -21.66 3.23
C PHE A 42 -35.23 -20.72 3.35
N ASP A 43 -34.16 -21.23 3.94
CA ASP A 43 -32.92 -20.46 4.12
C ASP A 43 -31.86 -20.81 3.04
N SER A 44 -32.09 -21.84 2.22
CA SER A 44 -31.22 -22.09 1.06
C SER A 44 -31.26 -20.89 0.12
N GLY A 45 -30.09 -20.31 -0.18
CA GLY A 45 -29.99 -19.08 -0.97
C GLY A 45 -29.91 -17.79 -0.17
N SER A 46 -30.12 -17.79 1.15
CA SER A 46 -30.00 -16.58 1.98
C SER A 46 -28.55 -16.15 2.19
N ASP A 47 -27.61 -17.10 2.14
CA ASP A 47 -26.18 -16.85 2.29
C ASP A 47 -25.41 -17.31 1.04
N ALA A 48 -24.40 -16.52 0.66
CA ALA A 48 -23.51 -16.84 -0.45
C ALA A 48 -22.07 -16.38 -0.17
N ILE A 49 -21.11 -17.07 -0.79
CA ILE A 49 -19.71 -16.63 -0.86
C ILE A 49 -19.46 -16.18 -2.29
N VAL A 50 -18.96 -14.96 -2.46
CA VAL A 50 -18.60 -14.40 -3.76
C VAL A 50 -17.07 -14.38 -3.88
N TYR A 51 -16.55 -14.90 -4.99
CA TYR A 51 -15.13 -14.92 -5.30
C TYR A 51 -14.86 -13.96 -6.44
N PHE A 52 -13.84 -13.12 -6.27
CA PHE A 52 -13.40 -12.17 -7.27
C PHE A 52 -12.04 -12.60 -7.80
N TYR A 53 -11.93 -12.73 -9.13
CA TYR A 53 -10.67 -13.07 -9.79
C TYR A 53 -10.27 -11.96 -10.76
N VAL A 54 -9.22 -11.22 -10.42
CA VAL A 54 -8.70 -10.13 -11.25
C VAL A 54 -7.91 -10.74 -12.42
N LYS A 55 -8.55 -10.81 -13.59
CA LYS A 55 -7.95 -11.32 -14.84
C LYS A 55 -6.90 -10.38 -15.41
N GLU A 56 -7.14 -9.08 -15.28
CA GLU A 56 -6.26 -8.04 -15.78
C GLU A 56 -6.12 -6.96 -14.71
N PRO A 57 -4.89 -6.58 -14.33
CA PRO A 57 -4.67 -5.49 -13.39
C PRO A 57 -5.28 -4.18 -13.92
N PHE A 58 -5.72 -3.34 -12.99
CA PHE A 58 -6.33 -2.05 -13.28
C PHE A 58 -5.87 -1.03 -12.24
N ILE A 59 -5.92 0.25 -12.61
CA ILE A 59 -5.56 1.37 -11.73
C ILE A 59 -6.84 1.95 -11.12
N GLY A 60 -6.77 2.29 -9.84
CA GLY A 60 -7.87 2.96 -9.15
C GLY A 60 -9.06 2.04 -8.93
N LYS A 61 -10.24 2.41 -9.44
CA LYS A 61 -11.51 1.81 -9.04
C LYS A 61 -12.24 1.15 -10.20
N MET A 62 -12.70 -0.07 -9.99
CA MET A 62 -13.61 -0.79 -10.88
C MET A 62 -15.01 -0.85 -10.26
N ILE A 63 -16.02 -0.38 -10.99
CA ILE A 63 -17.41 -0.41 -10.55
C ILE A 63 -18.07 -1.72 -11.00
N ILE A 64 -18.69 -2.41 -10.05
CA ILE A 64 -19.56 -3.57 -10.29
C ILE A 64 -21.01 -3.07 -10.26
N PRO A 65 -21.68 -2.95 -11.43
CA PRO A 65 -23.08 -2.55 -11.46
C PRO A 65 -23.95 -3.64 -10.82
N THR A 66 -25.18 -3.29 -10.43
CA THR A 66 -26.16 -4.27 -9.96
C THR A 66 -26.41 -5.30 -11.04
N MET A 67 -26.00 -6.55 -10.81
CA MET A 67 -26.19 -7.63 -11.77
C MET A 67 -26.62 -8.93 -11.08
N LEU A 68 -27.47 -9.70 -11.76
CA LEU A 68 -27.90 -11.03 -11.32
C LEU A 68 -26.74 -12.01 -11.52
N MET A 69 -26.31 -12.65 -10.43
CA MET A 69 -25.22 -13.62 -10.46
C MET A 69 -25.69 -15.06 -10.56
N ALA A 70 -26.76 -15.40 -9.84
CA ALA A 70 -27.29 -16.73 -9.82
C ALA A 70 -28.77 -16.73 -9.44
N SER A 71 -29.49 -17.71 -9.98
CA SER A 71 -30.88 -18.01 -9.63
C SER A 71 -30.95 -19.43 -9.06
N LEU A 72 -31.45 -19.56 -7.83
CA LEU A 72 -31.61 -20.83 -7.16
C LEU A 72 -33.01 -21.38 -7.46
N TYR A 73 -33.05 -22.54 -8.12
CA TYR A 73 -34.29 -23.28 -8.34
C TYR A 73 -34.35 -24.49 -7.40
N GLY A 74 -35.56 -24.94 -7.09
CA GLY A 74 -35.75 -26.12 -6.27
C GLY A 74 -36.91 -26.98 -6.75
N LYS A 75 -36.89 -28.23 -6.29
CA LYS A 75 -37.92 -29.25 -6.54
C LYS A 75 -38.00 -30.19 -5.34
N THR A 76 -39.16 -30.83 -5.18
CA THR A 76 -39.42 -31.75 -4.06
C THR A 76 -39.13 -33.21 -4.40
N ASN A 77 -38.88 -33.53 -5.68
CA ASN A 77 -38.52 -34.87 -6.16
C ASN A 77 -37.36 -34.76 -7.16
N ALA A 78 -36.35 -35.62 -7.05
CA ALA A 78 -35.19 -35.65 -7.94
C ALA A 78 -35.55 -35.78 -9.43
N THR A 79 -36.62 -36.50 -9.76
CA THR A 79 -37.09 -36.70 -11.15
C THR A 79 -38.13 -35.69 -11.60
N GLY A 80 -38.54 -34.76 -10.74
CA GLY A 80 -39.50 -33.71 -11.06
C GLY A 80 -38.87 -32.55 -11.85
N ALA A 81 -39.74 -31.72 -12.43
CA ALA A 81 -39.33 -30.43 -12.98
C ALA A 81 -38.92 -29.48 -11.85
N ASP A 82 -37.97 -28.59 -12.15
CA ASP A 82 -37.64 -27.46 -11.28
C ASP A 82 -38.84 -26.51 -11.16
N SER A 83 -38.89 -25.75 -10.06
CA SER A 83 -39.87 -24.69 -9.89
C SER A 83 -39.87 -23.73 -11.09
N PRO A 84 -41.05 -23.30 -11.59
CA PRO A 84 -41.13 -22.38 -12.73
C PRO A 84 -40.58 -20.98 -12.42
N THR A 85 -40.46 -20.63 -11.13
CA THR A 85 -39.83 -19.40 -10.65
C THR A 85 -38.67 -19.72 -9.72
N PRO A 86 -37.59 -18.92 -9.73
CA PRO A 86 -36.50 -19.10 -8.78
C PRO A 86 -37.02 -18.95 -7.35
N LEU A 87 -36.45 -19.75 -6.44
CA LEU A 87 -36.67 -19.64 -5.00
C LEU A 87 -35.92 -18.44 -4.43
N ALA A 88 -34.75 -18.12 -4.98
CA ALA A 88 -33.95 -16.96 -4.65
C ALA A 88 -33.13 -16.51 -5.86
N ASP A 89 -32.95 -15.20 -5.99
CA ASP A 89 -32.03 -14.57 -6.94
C ASP A 89 -30.95 -13.84 -6.15
N VAL A 90 -29.68 -14.04 -6.53
CA VAL A 90 -28.54 -13.38 -5.89
C VAL A 90 -28.01 -12.29 -6.82
N TYR A 91 -28.10 -11.05 -6.35
CA TYR A 91 -27.55 -9.88 -7.03
C TYR A 91 -26.29 -9.38 -6.31
N ILE A 92 -25.33 -8.83 -7.06
CA ILE A 92 -24.19 -8.12 -6.49
C ILE A 92 -24.12 -6.70 -7.06
N GLN A 93 -23.61 -5.77 -6.25
CA GLN A 93 -23.26 -4.41 -6.63
C GLN A 93 -22.12 -3.95 -5.72
N GLY A 94 -21.21 -3.14 -6.25
CA GLY A 94 -20.16 -2.53 -5.44
C GLY A 94 -19.02 -2.01 -6.29
N ASP A 95 -17.83 -2.00 -5.72
CA ASP A 95 -16.61 -1.66 -6.43
C ASP A 95 -15.40 -2.34 -5.81
N ILE A 96 -14.34 -2.45 -6.61
CA ILE A 96 -13.02 -2.93 -6.19
C ILE A 96 -12.02 -1.82 -6.47
N THR A 97 -11.27 -1.41 -5.44
CA THR A 97 -10.24 -0.39 -5.57
C THR A 97 -8.86 -1.04 -5.42
N ALA A 98 -8.00 -0.84 -6.42
CA ALA A 98 -6.59 -1.21 -6.37
C ALA A 98 -5.82 -0.14 -5.57
N PRO A 99 -4.99 -0.54 -4.58
CA PRO A 99 -4.20 0.42 -3.82
C PRO A 99 -3.13 1.07 -4.71
N GLN A 100 -2.72 2.28 -4.33
CA GLN A 100 -1.56 2.95 -4.88
C GLN A 100 -0.46 2.85 -3.84
N GLU A 101 0.70 2.36 -4.24
CA GLU A 101 1.80 2.08 -3.32
C GLU A 101 3.11 2.52 -3.96
N CYS A 102 3.96 3.17 -3.18
CA CYS A 102 5.32 3.47 -3.55
C CYS A 102 6.28 2.99 -2.46
N GLU A 103 7.38 2.40 -2.88
CA GLU A 103 8.41 1.87 -2.00
C GLU A 103 9.76 2.55 -2.28
N VAL A 104 10.37 3.06 -1.21
CA VAL A 104 11.72 3.63 -1.25
C VAL A 104 12.73 2.54 -0.94
N ASN A 105 13.74 2.41 -1.80
CA ASN A 105 14.88 1.52 -1.62
C ASN A 105 14.51 0.06 -1.30
N GLY A 106 13.41 -0.44 -1.87
CA GLY A 106 12.89 -1.78 -1.58
C GLY A 106 12.59 -2.02 -0.09
N GLY A 107 12.19 -0.96 0.63
CA GLY A 107 11.82 -1.01 2.04
C GLY A 107 13.01 -1.09 2.99
N GLN A 108 14.24 -1.01 2.46
CA GLN A 108 15.47 -1.12 3.24
C GLN A 108 15.92 0.23 3.78
N VAL A 109 16.46 0.20 5.01
CA VAL A 109 17.09 1.37 5.63
C VAL A 109 18.31 1.78 4.81
N ILE A 110 18.44 3.07 4.54
CA ILE A 110 19.62 3.66 3.90
C ILE A 110 20.62 4.00 5.01
N GLU A 111 21.75 3.29 5.04
CA GLU A 111 22.81 3.52 6.01
C GLU A 111 23.91 4.43 5.43
N VAL A 112 24.30 5.46 6.18
CA VAL A 112 25.35 6.40 5.81
C VAL A 112 26.44 6.39 6.88
N ASN A 113 27.62 5.90 6.53
CA ASN A 113 28.77 5.83 7.44
C ASN A 113 29.84 6.85 7.02
N PHE A 114 30.06 7.87 7.85
CA PHE A 114 31.08 8.91 7.62
C PHE A 114 32.50 8.52 8.05
N GLU A 115 32.67 7.28 8.51
CA GLU A 115 33.90 6.75 9.07
C GLU A 115 34.41 7.61 10.24
N LYS A 116 35.68 7.44 10.61
CA LYS A 116 36.31 8.24 11.66
C LYS A 116 36.64 9.64 11.12
N ILE A 117 36.19 10.65 11.86
CA ILE A 117 36.44 12.07 11.57
C ILE A 117 37.28 12.67 12.71
N PRO A 118 38.51 13.14 12.44
CA PRO A 118 39.29 13.92 13.39
C PRO A 118 38.52 15.16 13.86
N ALA A 119 38.49 15.40 15.17
CA ALA A 119 37.83 16.58 15.74
C ALA A 119 38.37 17.93 15.21
N SER A 120 39.57 17.95 14.61
CA SER A 120 40.16 19.13 13.97
C SER A 120 39.53 19.48 12.62
N GLU A 121 38.82 18.56 11.97
CA GLU A 121 38.14 18.82 10.70
C GLU A 121 36.82 19.59 10.90
N PHE A 122 36.27 19.59 12.12
CA PHE A 122 35.10 20.38 12.45
C PHE A 122 35.47 21.86 12.61
N SER A 123 34.83 22.69 11.80
CA SER A 123 35.02 24.14 11.82
C SER A 123 34.55 24.78 13.13
N SER A 124 35.18 25.88 13.51
CA SER A 124 34.69 26.75 14.60
C SER A 124 33.47 27.57 14.20
N THR A 125 33.07 27.55 12.93
CA THR A 125 31.87 28.22 12.42
C THR A 125 30.66 27.28 12.58
N PRO A 126 29.63 27.66 13.37
CA PRO A 126 28.41 26.87 13.49
C PRO A 126 27.73 26.68 12.12
N GLY A 127 27.20 25.48 11.88
CA GLY A 127 26.52 25.12 10.64
C GLY A 127 27.45 24.80 9.45
N ALA A 128 28.78 24.88 9.60
CA ALA A 128 29.71 24.56 8.53
C ALA A 128 29.85 23.05 8.32
N ALA A 129 29.63 22.58 7.08
CA ALA A 129 29.86 21.19 6.68
C ALA A 129 31.33 20.91 6.38
N ILE A 130 31.73 19.65 6.58
CA ILE A 130 33.00 19.08 6.13
C ILE A 130 32.78 18.53 4.72
N THR A 131 32.84 19.41 3.72
CA THR A 131 32.48 19.08 2.33
C THR A 131 33.34 17.98 1.71
N SER A 132 34.57 17.78 2.19
CA SER A 132 35.45 16.68 1.77
C SER A 132 34.96 15.29 2.19
N ARG A 133 33.99 15.21 3.13
CA ARG A 133 33.38 13.97 3.63
C ARG A 133 31.92 13.82 3.21
N LYS A 134 31.51 14.55 2.17
CA LYS A 134 30.18 14.43 1.58
C LYS A 134 30.03 13.06 0.91
N ILE A 135 28.97 12.34 1.24
CA ILE A 135 28.65 11.02 0.70
C ILE A 135 27.42 11.14 -0.20
N PRO A 136 27.53 10.82 -1.51
CA PRO A 136 26.37 10.74 -2.39
C PRO A 136 25.57 9.47 -2.09
N ILE A 137 24.24 9.59 -2.12
CA ILE A 137 23.28 8.55 -1.77
C ILE A 137 22.28 8.44 -2.92
N LYS A 138 22.07 7.21 -3.37
CA LYS A 138 21.08 6.88 -4.39
C LYS A 138 19.96 6.06 -3.77
N ALA A 139 18.74 6.55 -3.85
CA ALA A 139 17.57 5.85 -3.36
C ALA A 139 16.63 5.54 -4.53
N SER A 140 16.35 4.26 -4.75
CA SER A 140 15.37 3.84 -5.75
C SER A 140 13.95 4.10 -5.26
N VAL A 141 13.06 4.39 -6.20
CA VAL A 141 11.62 4.54 -5.96
C VAL A 141 10.91 3.57 -6.89
N LYS A 142 9.97 2.80 -6.35
CA LYS A 142 9.10 1.93 -7.14
C LYS A 142 7.65 2.18 -6.78
N CYS A 143 6.88 2.67 -7.72
CA CYS A 143 5.46 2.92 -7.54
C CYS A 143 4.60 1.97 -8.37
N THR A 144 3.42 1.65 -7.86
CA THR A 144 2.40 0.84 -8.54
C THR A 144 1.03 1.48 -8.38
N GLY A 145 0.14 1.22 -9.34
CA GLY A 145 -1.20 1.78 -9.33
C GLY A 145 -1.24 3.29 -9.63
N MET A 146 -0.19 3.85 -10.22
CA MET A 146 -0.12 5.27 -10.59
C MET A 146 -1.02 5.56 -11.80
N ALA A 147 -1.98 6.48 -11.65
CA ALA A 147 -2.85 6.98 -12.70
C ALA A 147 -2.18 8.10 -13.50
N ALA A 148 -2.55 8.31 -14.77
CA ALA A 148 -1.97 9.37 -15.59
C ALA A 148 -2.13 10.76 -14.94
N GLY A 149 -1.05 11.57 -14.96
CA GLY A 149 -1.02 12.90 -14.37
C GLY A 149 -0.63 12.95 -12.89
N GLN A 150 -0.69 11.82 -12.17
CA GLN A 150 -0.13 11.73 -10.83
C GLN A 150 1.40 11.85 -10.86
N ASP A 151 1.99 12.29 -9.77
CA ASP A 151 3.44 12.37 -9.57
C ASP A 151 3.80 12.05 -8.12
N VAL A 152 5.09 11.98 -7.79
CA VAL A 152 5.60 11.63 -6.47
C VAL A 152 6.39 12.80 -5.89
N GLU A 153 6.12 13.15 -4.64
CA GLU A 153 6.90 14.13 -3.88
C GLU A 153 7.62 13.40 -2.74
N VAL A 154 8.91 13.68 -2.57
CA VAL A 154 9.71 13.14 -1.46
C VAL A 154 10.09 14.27 -0.52
N SER A 155 9.94 14.05 0.79
CA SER A 155 10.41 14.96 1.83
C SER A 155 11.22 14.25 2.91
N LEU A 156 12.13 14.99 3.53
CA LEU A 156 12.95 14.50 4.64
C LEU A 156 12.45 15.07 5.96
N HIS A 157 12.36 14.22 6.98
CA HIS A 157 11.95 14.60 8.33
C HIS A 157 12.92 14.07 9.39
N ALA A 158 13.56 14.98 10.10
CA ALA A 158 14.49 14.70 11.18
C ALA A 158 14.46 15.84 12.21
N THR A 159 15.10 15.62 13.35
CA THR A 159 15.33 16.68 14.34
C THR A 159 16.40 17.62 13.81
N GLN A 160 16.06 18.89 13.63
CA GLN A 160 16.98 19.95 13.22
C GLN A 160 17.94 20.32 14.37
N THR A 161 19.15 20.79 14.05
CA THR A 161 20.00 21.47 15.04
C THR A 161 19.42 22.86 15.35
N ALA A 162 19.77 23.41 16.52
CA ALA A 162 19.38 24.78 16.88
C ALA A 162 20.03 25.86 15.99
N THR A 163 21.08 25.52 15.24
CA THR A 163 21.90 26.46 14.48
C THR A 163 21.57 26.49 12.99
N SER A 164 20.96 25.43 12.43
CA SER A 164 20.55 25.40 11.02
C SER A 164 19.37 24.46 10.77
N PRO A 165 18.32 24.90 10.05
CA PRO A 165 17.22 24.02 9.64
C PRO A 165 17.64 22.99 8.59
N THR A 166 18.79 23.17 7.94
CA THR A 166 19.37 22.26 6.94
C THR A 166 20.29 21.20 7.54
N MET A 167 20.37 21.11 8.88
CA MET A 167 21.30 20.23 9.57
C MET A 167 20.55 19.37 10.59
N LEU A 168 20.74 18.06 10.52
CA LEU A 168 20.21 17.10 11.48
C LEU A 168 21.02 17.16 12.77
N GLN A 169 20.34 17.13 13.91
CA GLN A 169 20.94 16.88 15.21
C GLN A 169 21.38 15.41 15.31
N THR A 170 22.57 15.19 15.84
CA THR A 170 23.08 13.85 16.16
C THR A 170 23.08 13.63 17.68
N SER A 171 23.43 12.42 18.11
CA SER A 171 23.68 12.10 19.53
C SER A 171 24.86 12.87 20.15
N ASN A 172 25.63 13.62 19.35
CA ASN A 172 26.66 14.55 19.80
C ASN A 172 26.24 15.97 19.41
N ASP A 173 25.96 16.82 20.39
CA ASP A 173 25.40 18.16 20.16
C ASP A 173 26.30 19.07 19.31
N ASP A 174 27.61 18.81 19.25
CA ASP A 174 28.57 19.58 18.45
C ASP A 174 28.70 19.06 17.00
N VAL A 175 28.10 17.91 16.70
CA VAL A 175 28.12 17.27 15.37
C VAL A 175 26.72 17.27 14.78
N GLY A 176 26.59 17.83 13.59
CA GLY A 176 25.39 17.75 12.78
C GLY A 176 25.64 17.10 11.43
N ILE A 177 24.57 16.76 10.72
CA ILE A 177 24.66 16.22 9.35
C ILE A 177 23.87 17.14 8.44
N LYS A 178 24.49 17.70 7.41
CA LYS A 178 23.79 18.46 6.37
C LYS A 178 23.34 17.55 5.25
N ILE A 179 22.18 17.85 4.68
CA ILE A 179 21.64 17.15 3.52
C ILE A 179 21.56 18.11 2.35
N TYR A 180 21.90 17.60 1.16
CA TYR A 180 21.89 18.32 -0.09
C TYR A 180 21.06 17.54 -1.10
N ASP A 181 20.29 18.25 -1.93
CA ASP A 181 19.59 17.66 -3.07
C ASP A 181 20.58 17.26 -4.19
N GLU A 182 20.04 16.72 -5.28
CA GLU A 182 20.83 16.32 -6.46
C GLU A 182 21.58 17.48 -7.14
N TYR A 183 21.16 18.72 -6.89
CA TYR A 183 21.76 19.96 -7.41
C TYR A 183 22.77 20.59 -6.45
N ASP A 184 23.16 19.85 -5.39
CA ASP A 184 24.08 20.29 -4.33
C ASP A 184 23.58 21.49 -3.52
N LYS A 185 22.26 21.67 -3.42
CA LYS A 185 21.64 22.70 -2.60
C LYS A 185 21.21 22.13 -1.27
N GLU A 186 21.46 22.88 -0.19
CA GLU A 186 21.06 22.48 1.16
C GLU A 186 19.53 22.35 1.28
N VAL A 187 19.09 21.24 1.88
CA VAL A 187 17.67 20.91 2.07
C VAL A 187 17.31 21.06 3.53
N ASP A 188 16.14 21.64 3.79
CA ASP A 188 15.55 21.65 5.13
C ASP A 188 15.28 20.20 5.58
N VAL A 189 15.82 19.81 6.74
CA VAL A 189 15.77 18.41 7.17
C VAL A 189 14.46 18.04 7.85
N ASN A 190 13.52 18.99 7.98
CA ASN A 190 12.19 18.77 8.55
C ASN A 190 11.09 19.33 7.65
N GLY A 191 10.90 18.68 6.50
CA GLY A 191 9.88 18.98 5.50
C GLY A 191 10.42 19.54 4.19
N GLY A 192 11.75 19.65 4.05
CA GLY A 192 12.36 20.01 2.78
C GLY A 192 12.11 18.94 1.72
N ARG A 193 11.79 19.40 0.52
CA ARG A 193 11.50 18.54 -0.64
C ARG A 193 12.78 18.09 -1.31
N MET A 194 12.75 16.86 -1.78
CA MET A 194 13.78 16.26 -2.63
C MET A 194 13.19 16.08 -4.03
N GLU A 195 13.98 16.41 -5.03
CA GLU A 195 13.64 16.20 -6.41
C GLU A 195 13.69 14.71 -6.74
N THR A 196 12.73 14.25 -7.53
CA THR A 196 12.59 12.85 -7.95
C THR A 196 12.72 12.75 -9.46
N ASP A 197 13.58 11.87 -9.94
CA ASP A 197 13.67 11.51 -11.36
C ASP A 197 12.84 10.25 -11.60
N MET A 198 11.56 10.45 -11.89
CA MET A 198 10.62 9.36 -12.19
C MET A 198 10.70 8.98 -13.67
N GLY A 199 10.77 7.67 -13.91
CA GLY A 199 10.87 7.10 -15.25
C GLY A 199 9.53 7.08 -16.00
N LYS A 200 9.49 6.29 -17.07
CA LYS A 200 8.26 6.11 -17.86
C LYS A 200 7.26 5.23 -17.11
N ARG A 201 6.06 5.75 -16.93
CA ARG A 201 4.92 5.00 -16.41
C ARG A 201 4.41 3.93 -17.39
N SER A 202 4.24 2.71 -16.89
CA SER A 202 3.66 1.59 -17.63
C SER A 202 2.15 1.74 -17.79
N ARG A 203 1.54 0.97 -18.70
CA ARG A 203 0.07 0.92 -18.86
C ARG A 203 -0.65 0.45 -17.58
N LEU A 204 0.04 -0.28 -16.72
CA LEU A 204 -0.50 -0.81 -15.47
C LEU A 204 -0.21 0.12 -14.27
N GLY A 205 0.37 1.29 -14.51
CA GLY A 205 0.66 2.27 -13.46
C GLY A 205 1.90 1.91 -12.64
N GLU A 206 2.77 1.06 -13.17
CA GLU A 206 4.10 0.83 -12.61
C GLU A 206 5.02 1.95 -13.06
N GLU A 207 5.81 2.47 -12.14
CA GLU A 207 6.73 3.56 -12.41
C GLU A 207 7.93 3.47 -11.48
N ASP A 208 9.09 3.27 -12.09
CA ASP A 208 10.37 3.22 -11.38
C ASP A 208 11.06 4.57 -11.53
N GLY A 209 11.74 5.00 -10.47
CA GLY A 209 12.51 6.23 -10.45
C GLY A 209 13.60 6.19 -9.39
N GLU A 210 14.20 7.35 -9.17
CA GLU A 210 15.14 7.56 -8.09
C GLU A 210 15.00 8.97 -7.50
N PHE A 211 15.39 9.12 -6.25
CA PHE A 211 15.74 10.42 -5.70
C PHE A 211 17.15 10.33 -5.15
N ASN A 212 18.00 11.24 -5.62
CA ASN A 212 19.40 11.27 -5.27
C ASN A 212 19.65 12.46 -4.35
N PHE A 213 20.44 12.23 -3.31
CA PHE A 213 20.82 13.27 -2.38
C PHE A 213 22.23 13.01 -1.87
N SER A 214 22.78 13.91 -1.09
CA SER A 214 24.03 13.67 -0.40
C SER A 214 24.00 14.17 1.02
N ALA A 215 24.84 13.57 1.86
CA ALA A 215 24.95 13.93 3.26
C ALA A 215 26.39 14.29 3.59
N ALA A 216 26.61 15.31 4.43
CA ALA A 216 27.93 15.66 4.92
C ALA A 216 27.90 15.92 6.44
N PRO A 217 28.88 15.44 7.21
CA PRO A 217 29.00 15.79 8.62
C PRO A 217 29.43 17.26 8.73
N GLY A 218 29.09 17.91 9.84
CA GLY A 218 29.38 19.32 10.04
C GLY A 218 29.41 19.72 11.51
N SER A 219 29.95 20.91 11.75
CA SER A 219 29.97 21.52 13.08
C SER A 219 28.60 22.09 13.39
N ALA A 220 27.90 21.51 14.37
CA ALA A 220 26.58 22.00 14.75
C ALA A 220 26.70 23.31 15.54
N THR A 221 27.63 23.39 16.51
CA THR A 221 27.71 24.49 17.48
C THR A 221 28.92 25.41 17.28
N GLY A 222 29.89 25.04 16.44
CA GLY A 222 31.20 25.70 16.38
C GLY A 222 32.17 25.27 17.50
N ALA A 223 31.70 24.51 18.50
CA ALA A 223 32.58 23.91 19.48
C ALA A 223 33.26 22.66 18.90
N ARG A 224 34.46 22.36 19.43
CA ARG A 224 35.19 21.17 18.99
C ARG A 224 34.53 19.92 19.59
N PRO A 225 34.07 18.94 18.78
CA PRO A 225 33.37 17.78 19.30
C PRO A 225 34.24 16.95 20.24
N LYS A 226 33.63 16.45 21.31
CA LYS A 226 34.27 15.46 22.19
C LYS A 226 34.51 14.14 21.42
N PRO A 227 35.62 13.44 21.67
CA PRO A 227 35.86 12.12 21.09
C PRO A 227 34.73 11.14 21.46
N GLY A 228 34.18 10.44 20.47
CA GLY A 228 33.10 9.48 20.66
C GLY A 228 32.41 9.13 19.34
N THR A 229 31.42 8.25 19.43
CA THR A 229 30.52 7.93 18.31
C THR A 229 29.38 8.93 18.25
N PHE A 230 28.88 9.22 17.05
CA PHE A 230 27.66 10.00 16.84
C PHE A 230 26.72 9.24 15.89
N SER A 231 25.42 9.42 16.09
CA SER A 231 24.37 8.83 15.24
C SER A 231 23.19 9.78 15.11
N ALA A 232 22.47 9.71 13.99
CA ALA A 232 21.20 10.40 13.77
C ALA A 232 20.28 9.52 12.92
N ASN A 233 18.98 9.76 13.02
CA ASN A 233 17.97 9.11 12.20
C ASN A 233 17.16 10.17 11.47
N ALA A 234 16.73 9.83 10.26
CA ALA A 234 15.82 10.64 9.46
C ALA A 234 14.75 9.74 8.84
N THR A 235 13.54 10.27 8.73
CA THR A 235 12.41 9.62 8.08
C THR A 235 12.22 10.26 6.71
N ILE A 236 12.13 9.42 5.68
CA ILE A 236 11.78 9.86 4.33
C ILE A 236 10.29 9.62 4.16
N ILE A 237 9.55 10.66 3.79
CA ILE A 237 8.12 10.59 3.50
C ILE A 237 7.94 10.75 2.00
N MET A 238 7.10 9.89 1.43
CA MET A 238 6.76 9.91 0.03
C MET A 238 5.25 10.11 -0.10
N GLU A 239 4.86 11.08 -0.91
CA GLU A 239 3.46 11.42 -1.16
C GLU A 239 3.14 11.33 -2.66
N ILE A 240 2.04 10.67 -2.99
CA ILE A 240 1.50 10.68 -4.35
C ILE A 240 0.65 11.94 -4.51
N LYS A 241 0.98 12.76 -5.50
CA LYS A 241 0.24 13.97 -5.89
C LYS A 241 -0.67 13.68 -7.08
N ASN A 242 -1.78 14.42 -7.16
CA ASN A 242 -2.76 14.37 -8.26
C ASN A 242 -2.72 15.63 -9.11
#